data_AF-A0A9E2Q5K7-F1
#
_entry.id   AF-A0A9E2Q5K7-F1
#
_cell.length_a   1.000
_cell.length_b   1.000
_cell.length_c   1.000
_cell.angle_alpha   90.00
_cell.angle_beta   90.00
_cell.angle_gamma   90.00
#
_symmetry.space_group_name_H-M   'P 1'
#
loop_
_entity.id
_entity.type
_entity.pdbx_description
1 polymer ?
#
loop_
_entity_poly.entity_id
_entity_poly.type
_entity_poly.pdbx_seq_one_letter_code
_entity_poly.pdbx_strand_id
1 'polypeptide(L)'
;MHPTTHLQAAAWVPDDDPERPWEVAAELAADWIWEHSKIEGVTPLLVTNTFQNAVGIECLDEIASKGGQATPQGKQRFDRGPVLAYVPDERTLRLALDLARGYSLAVVETVSFPLAEWAAGAEAVNLLDGNTSSSNLPDDIKADLDHAVFFGGNNGWTGQHEKQHALNHLVRHVQAGRLAPEQAASYVMAKGVSGKGAKRLRLLLEKVG
;
A
#
# COMPACT_ATOMS: atom_id res chain seq x y z
N MET A 1 5.54 -12.54 17.14
CA MET A 1 4.53 -12.76 16.09
C MET A 1 4.28 -11.43 15.42
N HIS A 2 4.76 -11.26 14.19
CA HIS A 2 4.45 -10.07 13.39
C HIS A 2 2.94 -10.07 13.10
N PRO A 3 2.23 -8.95 13.23
CA PRO A 3 0.85 -8.86 12.81
C PRO A 3 0.83 -8.97 11.30
N THR A 4 0.71 -10.18 10.78
CA THR A 4 0.39 -10.41 9.37
C THR A 4 -0.92 -9.69 9.10
N THR A 5 -0.88 -8.74 8.18
CA THR A 5 -2.02 -8.25 7.42
C THR A 5 -2.58 -9.44 6.65
N HIS A 6 -3.30 -10.34 7.33
CA HIS A 6 -3.98 -11.46 6.69
C HIS A 6 -5.11 -10.89 5.83
N LEU A 7 -4.79 -10.61 4.57
CA LEU A 7 -5.76 -10.42 3.51
C LEU A 7 -6.20 -11.80 3.03
N GLN A 8 -7.44 -11.94 2.57
CA GLN A 8 -7.88 -13.17 1.89
C GLN A 8 -7.31 -13.23 0.47
N ALA A 9 -7.31 -12.11 -0.23
CA ALA A 9 -6.66 -11.91 -1.51
C ALA A 9 -6.25 -10.44 -1.63
N ALA A 10 -5.27 -10.17 -2.48
CA ALA A 10 -4.83 -8.82 -2.79
C ALA A 10 -4.75 -8.63 -4.30
N ALA A 11 -5.08 -7.43 -4.76
CA ALA A 11 -4.94 -7.03 -6.15
C ALA A 11 -4.45 -5.58 -6.24
N TRP A 12 -3.82 -5.26 -7.36
CA TRP A 12 -3.16 -3.98 -7.57
C TRP A 12 -3.20 -3.59 -9.04
N VAL A 13 -3.48 -2.32 -9.31
CA VAL A 13 -3.33 -1.69 -10.62
C VAL A 13 -2.10 -0.78 -10.55
N PRO A 14 -0.98 -1.11 -11.20
CA PRO A 14 0.19 -0.23 -11.26
C PRO A 14 -0.10 1.08 -11.99
N ASP A 15 0.64 2.13 -11.63
CA ASP A 15 0.69 3.39 -12.38
C ASP A 15 1.91 3.39 -13.32
N ASP A 16 1.90 2.46 -14.29
CA ASP A 16 2.99 2.19 -15.23
C ASP A 16 2.82 2.86 -16.61
N ASP A 17 1.63 3.39 -16.88
CA ASP A 17 1.28 4.08 -18.12
C ASP A 17 0.70 5.48 -17.79
N PRO A 18 1.45 6.56 -18.06
CA PRO A 18 1.00 7.92 -17.75
C PRO A 18 -0.19 8.39 -18.61
N GLU A 19 -0.51 7.68 -19.69
CA GLU A 19 -1.66 7.97 -20.55
C GLU A 19 -2.92 7.19 -20.15
N ARG A 20 -2.82 6.24 -19.19
CA ARG A 20 -3.97 5.46 -18.74
C ARG A 20 -5.00 6.37 -18.05
N PRO A 21 -6.27 6.38 -18.50
CA PRO A 21 -7.32 7.08 -17.79
C PRO A 21 -7.53 6.49 -16.39
N TRP A 22 -7.72 7.36 -15.40
CA TRP A 22 -7.94 6.97 -14.02
C TRP A 22 -9.20 6.12 -13.84
N GLU A 23 -10.21 6.35 -14.67
CA GLU A 23 -11.47 5.60 -14.72
C GLU A 23 -11.21 4.14 -15.09
N VAL A 24 -10.34 3.88 -16.08
CA VAL A 24 -10.00 2.51 -16.51
C VAL A 24 -9.28 1.77 -15.38
N ALA A 25 -8.34 2.42 -14.69
CA ALA A 25 -7.66 1.83 -13.55
C ALA A 25 -8.63 1.55 -12.39
N ALA A 26 -9.56 2.47 -12.13
CA ALA A 26 -10.60 2.31 -11.11
C ALA A 26 -11.58 1.18 -11.45
N GLU A 27 -12.01 1.05 -12.71
CA GLU A 27 -12.89 -0.01 -13.18
C GLU A 27 -12.28 -1.40 -12.99
N LEU A 28 -11.01 -1.60 -13.36
CA LEU A 28 -10.32 -2.88 -13.13
C LEU A 28 -10.32 -3.28 -11.66
N ALA A 29 -10.00 -2.34 -10.77
CA ALA A 29 -10.02 -2.58 -9.33
C ALA A 29 -11.44 -2.80 -8.78
N ALA A 30 -12.43 -2.07 -9.32
CA ALA A 30 -13.83 -2.16 -8.92
C ALA A 30 -14.43 -3.52 -9.30
N ASP A 31 -14.21 -3.98 -10.53
CA ASP A 31 -14.68 -5.29 -11.00
C ASP A 31 -14.13 -6.40 -10.12
N TRP A 32 -12.81 -6.39 -9.90
CA TRP A 32 -12.14 -7.40 -9.07
C TRP A 32 -12.69 -7.41 -7.64
N ILE A 33 -12.84 -6.24 -7.00
CA ILE A 33 -13.31 -6.21 -5.62
C ILE A 33 -14.78 -6.61 -5.52
N TRP A 34 -15.62 -6.27 -6.50
CA TRP A 34 -17.01 -6.68 -6.51
C TRP A 34 -17.16 -8.20 -6.64
N GLU A 35 -16.36 -8.85 -7.47
CA GLU A 35 -16.33 -10.32 -7.55
C GLU A 35 -15.95 -10.96 -6.21
N HIS A 36 -14.89 -10.48 -5.58
CA HIS A 36 -14.46 -10.98 -4.28
C HIS A 36 -15.50 -10.70 -3.17
N SER A 37 -16.15 -9.53 -3.22
CA SER A 37 -17.21 -9.16 -2.27
C SER A 37 -18.42 -10.10 -2.31
N LYS A 38 -18.76 -10.64 -3.49
CA LYS A 38 -19.84 -11.61 -3.66
C LYS A 38 -19.50 -12.94 -2.99
N ILE A 39 -18.24 -13.36 -3.06
CA ILE A 39 -17.74 -14.58 -2.41
C ILE A 39 -17.69 -14.39 -0.89
N GLU A 40 -17.23 -13.22 -0.44
CA GLU A 40 -17.07 -12.88 0.98
C GLU A 40 -18.40 -12.51 1.66
N GLY A 41 -19.45 -12.22 0.88
CA GLY A 41 -20.79 -11.92 1.39
C GLY A 41 -20.92 -10.55 2.06
N VAL A 42 -19.99 -9.63 1.82
CA VAL A 42 -19.93 -8.29 2.42
C VAL A 42 -19.72 -7.26 1.31
N THR A 43 -20.45 -6.15 1.35
CA THR A 43 -20.29 -5.06 0.36
C THR A 43 -18.92 -4.39 0.50
N PRO A 44 -18.20 -4.09 -0.60
CA PRO A 44 -16.88 -3.49 -0.53
C PRO A 44 -16.95 -2.03 -0.05
N LEU A 45 -15.90 -1.62 0.67
CA LEU A 45 -15.69 -0.26 1.16
C LEU A 45 -14.72 0.49 0.25
N LEU A 46 -15.05 1.76 -0.05
CA LEU A 46 -14.11 2.66 -0.71
C LEU A 46 -13.19 3.33 0.32
N VAL A 47 -11.89 3.31 0.10
CA VAL A 47 -10.90 4.02 0.92
C VAL A 47 -10.12 5.00 0.06
N THR A 48 -10.12 6.26 0.46
CA THR A 48 -9.51 7.38 -0.30
C THR A 48 -8.76 8.35 0.63
N ASN A 49 -7.79 9.11 0.12
CA ASN A 49 -7.06 10.11 0.90
C ASN A 49 -7.98 11.20 1.47
N THR A 50 -8.91 11.69 0.65
CA THR A 50 -9.97 12.63 1.01
C THR A 50 -11.29 12.20 0.37
N PHE A 51 -12.42 12.71 0.86
CA PHE A 51 -13.72 12.40 0.27
C PHE A 51 -13.85 12.89 -1.19
N GLN A 52 -13.01 13.83 -1.62
CA GLN A 52 -13.06 14.40 -2.97
C GLN A 52 -12.24 13.61 -3.99
N ASN A 53 -11.37 12.69 -3.57
CA ASN A 53 -10.42 12.00 -4.46
C ASN A 53 -11.08 11.11 -5.53
N ALA A 54 -12.30 10.64 -5.30
CA ALA A 54 -12.99 9.68 -6.19
C ALA A 54 -14.21 10.29 -6.91
N VAL A 55 -14.49 11.57 -6.69
CA VAL A 55 -15.71 12.23 -7.21
C VAL A 55 -15.68 12.24 -8.73
N GLY A 56 -16.76 11.75 -9.35
CA GLY A 56 -16.93 11.75 -10.80
C GLY A 56 -16.45 10.47 -11.49
N ILE A 57 -15.94 9.50 -10.73
CA ILE A 57 -15.65 8.14 -11.22
C ILE A 57 -16.81 7.23 -10.81
N GLU A 58 -17.66 6.89 -11.77
CA GLU A 58 -18.96 6.21 -11.53
C GLU A 58 -18.83 4.91 -10.72
N CYS A 59 -17.83 4.06 -11.03
CA CYS A 59 -17.62 2.80 -10.33
C CYS A 59 -17.22 2.99 -8.85
N LEU A 60 -16.52 4.09 -8.52
CA LEU A 60 -16.14 4.42 -7.15
C LEU A 60 -17.32 5.03 -6.39
N ASP A 61 -18.11 5.89 -7.06
CA ASP A 61 -19.35 6.43 -6.50
C ASP A 61 -20.35 5.30 -6.17
N GLU A 62 -20.41 4.25 -7.00
CA GLU A 62 -21.23 3.07 -6.73
C GLU A 62 -20.79 2.34 -5.45
N ILE A 63 -19.49 2.05 -5.30
CA ILE A 63 -18.94 1.42 -4.09
C ILE A 63 -19.21 2.29 -2.86
N ALA A 64 -18.94 3.59 -2.96
CA ALA A 64 -19.17 4.54 -1.88
C ALA A 64 -20.65 4.61 -1.47
N SER A 65 -21.58 4.53 -2.42
CA SER A 65 -23.02 4.58 -2.15
C SER A 65 -23.53 3.31 -1.46
N LYS A 66 -22.98 2.13 -1.80
CA LYS A 66 -23.44 0.83 -1.30
C LYS A 66 -22.76 0.41 0.00
N GLY A 67 -21.43 0.53 0.06
CA GLY A 67 -20.62 0.08 1.21
C GLY A 67 -20.11 1.22 2.09
N GLY A 68 -20.08 2.45 1.56
CA GLY A 68 -19.54 3.61 2.24
C GLY A 68 -18.12 3.96 1.83
N GLN A 69 -17.70 5.16 2.23
CA GLN A 69 -16.37 5.69 1.96
C GLN A 69 -15.66 6.05 3.27
N ALA A 70 -14.44 5.55 3.45
CA ALA A 70 -13.59 5.86 4.58
C ALA A 70 -12.38 6.71 4.15
N THR A 71 -11.95 7.61 5.04
CA THR A 71 -10.75 8.42 4.86
C THR A 71 -9.95 8.45 6.18
N PRO A 72 -8.63 8.66 6.16
CA PRO A 72 -7.83 8.72 7.39
C PRO A 72 -8.23 9.81 8.39
N GLN A 73 -8.97 10.83 7.95
CA GLN A 73 -9.48 11.91 8.79
C GLN A 73 -10.99 11.78 9.08
N GLY A 74 -11.66 10.82 8.42
CA GLY A 74 -13.07 10.53 8.61
C GLY A 74 -13.36 10.07 10.05
N LYS A 75 -14.50 10.50 10.58
CA LYS A 75 -14.96 10.11 11.93
C LYS A 75 -15.89 8.90 11.89
N GLN A 76 -16.44 8.56 10.73
CA GLN A 76 -17.31 7.41 10.55
C GLN A 76 -16.52 6.13 10.79
N ARG A 77 -17.12 5.22 11.56
CA ARG A 77 -16.57 3.89 11.80
C ARG A 77 -17.22 2.92 10.83
N PHE A 78 -16.39 2.04 10.28
CA PHE A 78 -16.81 0.95 9.43
C PHE A 78 -16.33 -0.36 10.04
N ASP A 79 -17.13 -1.40 9.86
CA ASP A 79 -16.68 -2.76 10.13
C ASP A 79 -15.67 -3.19 9.07
N ARG A 80 -15.00 -4.32 9.33
CA ARG A 80 -14.07 -4.90 8.37
C ARG A 80 -14.84 -5.52 7.20
N GLY A 81 -14.25 -5.47 6.02
CA GLY A 81 -14.83 -6.00 4.79
C GLY A 81 -13.86 -5.88 3.63
N PRO A 82 -14.26 -6.31 2.42
CA PRO A 82 -13.47 -6.08 1.22
C PRO A 82 -13.27 -4.58 1.00
N VAL A 83 -12.09 -4.18 0.53
CA VAL A 83 -11.73 -2.77 0.36
C VAL A 83 -11.18 -2.52 -1.03
N LEU A 84 -11.59 -1.40 -1.64
CA LEU A 84 -10.88 -0.76 -2.74
C LEU A 84 -10.21 0.51 -2.21
N ALA A 85 -8.87 0.57 -2.29
CA ALA A 85 -8.11 1.77 -1.98
C ALA A 85 -7.71 2.49 -3.27
N TYR A 86 -8.22 3.70 -3.46
CA TYR A 86 -7.97 4.48 -4.67
C TYR A 86 -6.86 5.52 -4.42
N VAL A 87 -5.77 5.41 -5.19
CA VAL A 87 -4.57 6.28 -5.16
C VAL A 87 -4.05 6.57 -3.74
N PRO A 88 -3.88 5.57 -2.87
CA PRO A 88 -3.62 5.81 -1.46
C PRO A 88 -2.21 6.36 -1.20
N ASP A 89 -2.10 7.27 -0.23
CA ASP A 89 -0.83 7.55 0.45
C ASP A 89 -0.54 6.50 1.56
N GLU A 90 0.55 6.66 2.32
CA GLU A 90 0.91 5.69 3.36
C GLU A 90 -0.15 5.58 4.48
N ARG A 91 -0.87 6.68 4.78
CA ARG A 91 -1.91 6.69 5.82
C ARG A 91 -3.17 6.00 5.34
N THR A 92 -3.54 6.24 4.09
CA THR A 92 -4.73 5.67 3.45
C THR A 92 -4.54 4.19 3.20
N LEU A 93 -3.36 3.76 2.72
CA LEU A 93 -3.07 2.33 2.56
C LEU A 93 -3.08 1.61 3.92
N ARG A 94 -2.56 2.23 4.99
CA ARG A 94 -2.65 1.66 6.34
C ARG A 94 -4.10 1.50 6.81
N LEU A 95 -4.95 2.49 6.57
CA LEU A 95 -6.38 2.41 6.89
C LEU A 95 -7.05 1.28 6.09
N ALA A 96 -6.76 1.18 4.80
CA ALA A 96 -7.29 0.13 3.92
C ALA A 96 -6.90 -1.26 4.43
N LEU A 97 -5.63 -1.47 4.79
CA LEU A 97 -5.14 -2.74 5.37
C LEU A 97 -5.83 -3.10 6.69
N ASP A 98 -6.15 -2.11 7.53
CA ASP A 98 -6.82 -2.35 8.81
C ASP A 98 -8.31 -2.68 8.63
N LEU A 99 -8.98 -2.07 7.65
CA LEU A 99 -10.37 -2.38 7.26
C LEU A 99 -10.48 -3.71 6.50
N ALA A 100 -9.50 -4.04 5.66
CA ALA A 100 -9.49 -5.28 4.87
C ALA A 100 -8.97 -6.50 5.64
N ARG A 101 -8.67 -6.39 6.94
CA ARG A 101 -8.11 -7.52 7.69
C ARG A 101 -9.11 -8.69 7.73
N GLY A 102 -8.71 -9.80 7.14
CA GLY A 102 -9.54 -11.01 6.99
C GLY A 102 -10.42 -11.00 5.74
N TYR A 103 -10.22 -10.06 4.82
CA TYR A 103 -10.98 -9.84 3.59
C TYR A 103 -10.04 -9.46 2.43
N SER A 104 -10.61 -9.27 1.24
CA SER A 104 -9.86 -8.89 0.04
C SER A 104 -9.55 -7.38 -0.03
N LEU A 105 -8.42 -7.03 -0.65
CA LEU A 105 -8.00 -5.64 -0.85
C LEU A 105 -7.54 -5.41 -2.30
N ALA A 106 -8.20 -4.51 -3.01
CA ALA A 106 -7.75 -3.99 -4.30
C ALA A 106 -7.16 -2.58 -4.13
N VAL A 107 -6.05 -2.28 -4.81
CA VAL A 107 -5.41 -0.97 -4.75
C VAL A 107 -5.13 -0.41 -6.14
N VAL A 108 -5.55 0.84 -6.40
CA VAL A 108 -5.11 1.60 -7.57
C VAL A 108 -3.93 2.47 -7.16
N GLU A 109 -2.77 2.27 -7.77
CA GLU A 109 -1.54 3.01 -7.45
C GLU A 109 -1.55 4.44 -7.97
N THR A 110 -0.65 5.24 -7.41
CA THR A 110 -0.19 6.50 -7.99
C THR A 110 1.34 6.53 -8.03
N VAL A 111 1.89 7.18 -9.07
CA VAL A 111 3.33 7.41 -9.27
C VAL A 111 4.00 8.09 -8.07
N SER A 112 3.24 8.87 -7.29
CA SER A 112 3.75 9.56 -6.10
C SER A 112 4.02 8.62 -4.91
N PHE A 113 3.45 7.41 -4.93
CA PHE A 113 3.67 6.39 -3.92
C PHE A 113 3.63 4.99 -4.55
N PRO A 114 4.73 4.56 -5.19
CA PRO A 114 4.83 3.23 -5.79
C PRO A 114 4.61 2.10 -4.77
N LEU A 115 3.77 1.14 -5.14
CA LEU A 115 3.28 0.03 -4.32
C LEU A 115 3.77 -1.33 -4.80
N ALA A 116 4.65 -1.40 -5.80
CA ALA A 116 5.17 -2.66 -6.33
C ALA A 116 5.74 -3.59 -5.24
N GLU A 117 6.47 -3.05 -4.25
CA GLU A 117 7.03 -3.86 -3.16
C GLU A 117 5.97 -4.28 -2.12
N TRP A 118 4.97 -3.45 -1.87
CA TRP A 118 3.78 -3.85 -1.12
C TRP A 118 3.02 -4.96 -1.85
N ALA A 119 2.77 -4.81 -3.14
CA ALA A 119 2.07 -5.78 -3.98
C ALA A 119 2.81 -7.12 -3.98
N ALA A 120 4.14 -7.12 -4.13
CA ALA A 120 4.96 -8.32 -4.04
C ALA A 120 4.87 -8.99 -2.67
N GLY A 121 4.98 -8.23 -1.57
CA GLY A 121 4.90 -8.80 -0.22
C GLY A 121 3.49 -9.24 0.20
N ALA A 122 2.45 -8.69 -0.43
CA ALA A 122 1.06 -9.10 -0.26
C ALA A 122 0.62 -10.21 -1.22
N GLU A 123 1.52 -10.69 -2.10
CA GLU A 123 1.21 -11.61 -3.19
C GLU A 123 0.03 -11.12 -4.05
N ALA A 124 -0.04 -9.80 -4.25
CA ALA A 124 -1.13 -9.17 -4.97
C ALA A 124 -1.10 -9.50 -6.46
N VAL A 125 -2.27 -9.77 -7.05
CA VAL A 125 -2.42 -9.93 -8.50
C VAL A 125 -2.33 -8.55 -9.15
N ASN A 126 -1.46 -8.42 -10.15
CA ASN A 126 -1.45 -7.26 -11.04
C ASN A 126 -2.64 -7.38 -12.00
N LEU A 127 -3.58 -6.44 -11.92
CA LEU A 127 -4.83 -6.49 -12.68
C LEU A 127 -4.67 -6.15 -14.17
N LEU A 128 -3.49 -5.70 -14.61
CA LEU A 128 -3.22 -5.45 -16.02
C LEU A 128 -2.82 -6.71 -16.78
N ASP A 129 -2.12 -7.63 -16.14
CA ASP A 129 -1.57 -8.84 -16.77
C ASP A 129 -2.06 -10.16 -16.14
N GLY A 130 -2.73 -10.08 -14.99
CA GLY A 130 -3.26 -11.21 -14.24
C GLY A 130 -2.22 -12.01 -13.45
N ASN A 131 -0.96 -11.57 -13.41
CA ASN A 131 0.11 -12.30 -12.74
C ASN A 131 0.23 -11.89 -11.27
N THR A 132 0.67 -12.82 -10.43
CA THR A 132 1.08 -12.49 -9.05
C THR A 132 2.33 -11.63 -9.05
N SER A 133 2.28 -10.52 -8.32
CA SER A 133 3.39 -9.57 -8.22
C SER A 133 4.61 -10.22 -7.57
N SER A 134 5.80 -9.89 -8.07
CA SER A 134 7.08 -10.31 -7.49
C SER A 134 7.99 -9.10 -7.31
N SER A 135 8.81 -9.14 -6.26
CA SER A 135 9.69 -8.03 -5.92
C SER A 135 10.91 -8.03 -6.83
N ASN A 136 11.15 -6.90 -7.49
CA ASN A 136 12.31 -6.68 -8.35
C ASN A 136 13.56 -6.23 -7.58
N LEU A 137 13.47 -6.05 -6.25
CA LEU A 137 14.63 -5.70 -5.44
C LEU A 137 15.62 -6.87 -5.39
N PRO A 138 16.92 -6.60 -5.61
CA PRO A 138 17.99 -7.55 -5.34
C PRO A 138 17.98 -8.07 -3.90
N ASP A 139 18.40 -9.33 -3.71
CA ASP A 139 18.36 -9.99 -2.39
C ASP A 139 19.24 -9.30 -1.33
N ASP A 140 20.35 -8.66 -1.73
CA ASP A 140 21.18 -7.87 -0.82
C ASP A 140 20.43 -6.66 -0.27
N ILE A 141 19.63 -5.99 -1.12
CA ILE A 141 18.79 -4.85 -0.70
C ILE A 141 17.66 -5.32 0.20
N LYS A 142 17.00 -6.44 -0.12
CA LYS A 142 15.94 -7.03 0.72
C LYS A 142 16.47 -7.37 2.11
N ALA A 143 17.67 -7.97 2.19
CA ALA A 143 18.32 -8.30 3.45
C ALA A 143 18.61 -7.04 4.28
N ASP A 144 19.16 -5.99 3.67
CA ASP A 144 19.45 -4.71 4.34
C ASP A 144 18.16 -3.98 4.79
N LEU A 145 17.09 -4.05 4.00
CA LEU A 145 15.77 -3.55 4.39
C LEU A 145 15.20 -4.32 5.57
N ASP A 146 15.27 -5.65 5.55
CA ASP A 146 14.86 -6.50 6.67
C ASP A 146 15.67 -6.16 7.94
N HIS A 147 16.99 -5.99 7.82
CA HIS A 147 17.83 -5.54 8.93
C HIS A 147 17.42 -4.16 9.48
N ALA A 148 17.06 -3.22 8.60
CA ALA A 148 16.55 -1.92 9.01
C ALA A 148 15.17 -2.02 9.67
N VAL A 149 14.33 -2.97 9.25
CA VAL A 149 12.98 -3.18 9.79
C VAL A 149 13.01 -3.80 11.18
N PHE A 150 13.81 -4.85 11.39
CA PHE A 150 13.75 -5.64 12.63
C PHE A 150 14.54 -5.05 13.81
N PHE A 151 15.31 -3.97 13.58
CA PHE A 151 16.07 -3.30 14.64
C PHE A 151 15.21 -2.35 15.49
N GLY A 152 15.41 -2.38 16.82
CA GLY A 152 14.77 -1.45 17.76
C GLY A 152 13.36 -1.83 18.23
N GLY A 153 12.62 -2.63 17.45
CA GLY A 153 11.24 -3.05 17.75
C GLY A 153 10.22 -1.92 17.56
N ASN A 154 9.04 -2.22 16.98
CA ASN A 154 8.02 -1.20 16.62
C ASN A 154 8.61 0.01 15.85
N ASN A 155 9.49 -0.29 14.89
CA ASN A 155 10.39 0.55 14.08
C ASN A 155 9.79 1.79 13.39
N GLY A 156 9.05 2.64 14.08
CA GLY A 156 8.57 3.92 13.55
C GLY A 156 9.66 4.96 13.31
N TRP A 157 10.95 4.57 13.30
CA TRP A 157 12.16 5.39 13.17
C TRP A 157 12.07 6.72 13.94
N THR A 158 11.70 6.64 15.22
CA THR A 158 11.63 7.82 16.10
C THR A 158 12.94 8.03 16.84
N GLY A 159 13.66 6.95 17.18
CA GLY A 159 14.92 6.99 17.91
C GLY A 159 16.14 7.28 17.02
N GLN A 160 17.19 7.87 17.60
CA GLN A 160 18.44 8.14 16.89
C GLN A 160 19.16 6.86 16.48
N HIS A 161 19.18 5.84 17.35
CA HIS A 161 19.82 4.55 17.05
C HIS A 161 19.12 3.82 15.90
N GLU A 162 17.78 3.83 15.85
CA GLU A 162 17.00 3.22 14.76
C GLU A 162 17.30 3.89 13.42
N LYS A 163 17.36 5.24 13.40
CA LYS A 163 17.69 6.01 12.21
C LYS A 163 19.12 5.73 11.74
N GLN A 164 20.08 5.75 12.67
CA GLN A 164 21.48 5.48 12.31
C GLN A 164 21.65 4.05 11.79
N HIS A 165 20.98 3.08 12.40
CA HIS A 165 20.98 1.69 11.95
C HIS A 165 20.42 1.57 10.53
N ALA A 166 19.26 2.18 10.25
CA ALA A 166 18.68 2.20 8.91
C ALA A 166 19.62 2.85 7.88
N LEU A 167 20.24 3.99 8.23
CA LEU A 167 21.19 4.66 7.36
C LEU A 167 22.43 3.79 7.07
N ASN A 168 22.97 3.09 8.06
CA ASN A 168 24.16 2.24 7.89
C ASN A 168 23.94 1.13 6.84
N HIS A 169 22.71 0.62 6.74
CA HIS A 169 22.34 -0.43 5.79
C HIS A 169 21.90 0.14 4.43
N LEU A 170 21.14 1.24 4.41
CA LEU A 170 20.41 1.65 3.21
C LEU A 170 21.08 2.79 2.44
N VAL A 171 21.93 3.61 3.08
CA VAL A 171 22.47 4.83 2.44
C VAL A 171 23.25 4.55 1.16
N ARG A 172 24.02 3.45 1.13
CA ARG A 172 24.82 3.07 -0.04
C ARG A 172 23.95 2.68 -1.22
N HIS A 173 22.86 1.97 -0.98
CA HIS A 173 21.91 1.57 -2.04
C HIS A 173 21.18 2.77 -2.61
N VAL A 174 20.78 3.72 -1.75
CA VAL A 174 20.11 4.96 -2.17
C VAL A 174 21.06 5.84 -2.99
N GLN A 175 22.28 6.09 -2.50
CA GLN A 175 23.27 6.91 -3.21
C GLN A 175 23.74 6.29 -4.54
N ALA A 176 23.73 4.96 -4.63
CA ALA A 176 24.01 4.25 -5.87
C ALA A 176 22.82 4.19 -6.84
N GLY A 177 21.67 4.76 -6.49
CA GLY A 177 20.43 4.69 -7.29
C GLY A 177 19.81 3.29 -7.38
N ARG A 178 20.22 2.36 -6.51
CA ARG A 178 19.72 0.97 -6.49
C ARG A 178 18.43 0.80 -5.68
N LEU A 179 18.11 1.77 -4.83
CA LEU A 179 16.92 1.78 -3.98
C LEU A 179 16.35 3.20 -3.91
N ALA A 180 15.14 3.41 -4.41
CA ALA A 180 14.42 4.66 -4.20
C ALA A 180 13.85 4.73 -2.77
N PRO A 181 13.80 5.91 -2.13
CA PRO A 181 13.16 6.09 -0.83
C PRO A 181 11.72 5.56 -0.78
N GLU A 182 10.95 5.74 -1.85
CA GLU A 182 9.57 5.29 -1.97
C GLU A 182 9.46 3.76 -2.02
N GLN A 183 10.36 3.10 -2.77
CA GLN A 183 10.43 1.64 -2.82
C GLN A 183 10.73 1.07 -1.43
N ALA A 184 11.62 1.70 -0.66
CA ALA A 184 11.88 1.31 0.72
C ALA A 184 10.62 1.46 1.59
N ALA A 185 9.89 2.56 1.47
CA ALA A 185 8.63 2.78 2.21
C ALA A 185 7.57 1.71 1.88
N SER A 186 7.41 1.40 0.61
CA SER A 186 6.51 0.36 0.09
C SER A 186 6.86 -1.03 0.66
N TYR A 187 8.14 -1.40 0.59
CA TYR A 187 8.64 -2.67 1.11
C TYR A 187 8.39 -2.84 2.61
N VAL A 188 8.69 -1.81 3.42
CA VAL A 188 8.50 -1.93 4.88
C VAL A 188 7.02 -1.97 5.27
N MET A 189 6.12 -1.36 4.49
CA MET A 189 4.68 -1.53 4.69
C MET A 189 4.23 -2.96 4.45
N ALA A 190 4.81 -3.65 3.45
CA ALA A 190 4.59 -5.08 3.24
C ALA A 190 5.01 -5.92 4.45
N LYS A 191 6.03 -5.49 5.20
CA LYS A 191 6.48 -6.12 6.46
C LYS A 191 5.64 -5.72 7.69
N GLY A 192 4.56 -4.98 7.50
CA GLY A 192 3.64 -4.57 8.57
C GLY A 192 4.05 -3.30 9.31
N VAL A 193 5.00 -2.52 8.78
CA VAL A 193 5.36 -1.23 9.37
C VAL A 193 4.22 -0.22 9.20
N SER A 194 3.96 0.56 10.26
CA SER A 194 2.91 1.59 10.20
C SER A 194 3.20 2.64 9.12
N GLY A 195 2.15 3.23 8.52
CA GLY A 195 2.33 4.30 7.52
C GLY A 195 3.13 5.50 8.04
N LYS A 196 3.04 5.82 9.34
CA LYS A 196 3.91 6.85 9.97
C LYS A 196 5.38 6.43 9.99
N GLY A 197 5.67 5.15 10.22
CA GLY A 197 7.01 4.59 10.15
C GLY A 197 7.54 4.63 8.73
N ALA A 198 6.81 4.06 7.77
CA ALA A 198 7.18 4.05 6.36
C ALA A 198 7.50 5.47 5.83
N LYS A 199 6.63 6.44 6.12
CA LYS A 199 6.87 7.86 5.79
C LYS A 199 8.15 8.41 6.42
N ARG A 200 8.44 8.08 7.68
CA ARG A 200 9.69 8.55 8.33
C ARG A 200 10.92 7.92 7.74
N LEU A 201 10.88 6.63 7.35
CA LEU A 201 11.96 6.00 6.62
C LEU A 201 12.18 6.69 5.28
N ARG A 202 11.11 6.93 4.51
CA ARG A 202 11.20 7.66 3.23
C ARG A 202 11.90 9.01 3.40
N LEU A 203 11.40 9.85 4.30
CA LEU A 203 11.97 11.17 4.60
C LEU A 203 13.40 11.11 5.17
N LEU A 204 13.79 10.00 5.78
CA LEU A 204 15.16 9.79 6.25
C LEU A 204 16.10 9.52 5.06
N LEU A 205 15.66 8.72 4.10
CA LEU A 205 16.43 8.35 2.91
C LEU A 205 16.48 9.47 1.86
N GLU A 206 15.41 10.25 1.69
CA GLU A 206 15.37 11.44 0.83
C GLU A 206 16.44 12.49 1.21
N LYS A 207 16.93 12.48 2.46
CA LYS A 207 17.96 13.43 2.91
C LYS A 207 19.38 13.03 2.52
N VAL A 208 19.57 11.79 2.08
CA VAL A 208 20.90 11.20 1.86
C VAL A 208 21.10 10.67 0.43
N GLY A 209 20.03 10.57 -0.35
CA GLY A 209 20.07 10.41 -1.82
C GLY A 209 20.26 11.75 -2.50
#